data_AF-A0A4Y9ZRR7-F1
#
_entry.id   AF-A0A4Y9ZRR7-F1
#
_cell.length_a   1.000
_cell.length_b   1.000
_cell.length_c   1.000
_cell.angle_alpha   90.00
_cell.angle_beta   90.00
_cell.angle_gamma   90.00
#
_symmetry.space_group_name_H-M   'P 1'
#
loop_
_entity.id
_entity.type
_entity.pdbx_description
1 polymer ?
#
loop_
_entity_poly.entity_id
_entity_poly.type
_entity_poly.pdbx_seq_one_letter_code
_entity_poly.pdbx_strand_id
1 'polypeptide(L)'
;MTDLKSTLKIINAVHGPEPSCHYARESTVAAAGAFGQDGYEPIPVMVSGTCKSETSEDFSSIVRLLIEQWKAHGPGPLWIVSTDGDATFRGAMFRVLMDSEFRKAELLYSLLSALEGLNLNCSMDEIVMCPDPKHILKRTEVLAIVLYKG
;
A
#
# COMPACT_ATOMS: atom_id res chain seq x y z
N MET A 1 -19.71 18.71 21.74
CA MET A 1 -20.07 19.48 20.54
C MET A 1 -21.39 20.16 20.83
N THR A 2 -21.38 21.39 21.35
CA THR A 2 -22.54 21.96 22.06
C THR A 2 -22.88 23.39 21.68
N ASP A 3 -22.12 24.05 20.79
CA ASP A 3 -22.41 25.39 20.31
C ASP A 3 -22.83 25.39 18.83
N LEU A 4 -23.82 26.23 18.50
CA LEU A 4 -24.40 26.36 17.16
C LEU A 4 -23.36 26.70 16.09
N LYS A 5 -22.32 27.46 16.44
CA LYS A 5 -21.26 27.85 15.51
C LYS A 5 -20.44 26.65 15.06
N SER A 6 -20.12 25.73 15.97
CA SER A 6 -19.47 24.46 15.63
C SER A 6 -20.33 23.58 14.75
N THR A 7 -21.64 23.48 15.02
CA THR A 7 -22.57 22.72 14.17
C THR A 7 -22.65 23.30 12.76
N LEU A 8 -22.75 24.62 12.62
CA LEU A 8 -22.77 25.28 11.31
C LEU A 8 -21.47 25.08 10.53
N LYS A 9 -20.31 25.06 11.21
CA LYS A 9 -19.03 24.74 10.57
C LYS A 9 -19.01 23.34 9.98
N ILE A 10 -19.51 22.34 10.70
CA ILE A 10 -19.58 20.96 10.21
C ILE A 10 -20.54 20.86 9.03
N ILE A 11 -21.72 21.47 9.14
CA ILE A 11 -22.69 21.50 8.04
C ILE A 11 -22.07 22.14 6.79
N ASN A 12 -21.38 23.28 6.93
CA ASN A 12 -20.73 23.92 5.80
C ASN A 12 -19.57 23.10 5.23
N ALA A 13 -18.81 22.40 6.07
CA ALA A 13 -17.73 21.53 5.61
C ALA A 13 -18.25 20.35 4.76
N VAL A 14 -19.44 19.84 5.05
CA VAL A 14 -20.01 18.66 4.37
C VAL A 14 -21.01 19.01 3.26
N HIS A 15 -21.77 20.09 3.44
CA HIS A 15 -22.91 20.47 2.59
C HIS A 15 -22.82 21.92 2.06
N GLY A 16 -21.72 22.63 2.32
CA GLY A 16 -21.50 23.97 1.80
C GLY A 16 -21.37 24.01 0.27
N PRO A 17 -21.32 25.22 -0.33
CA PRO A 17 -21.15 25.38 -1.77
C PRO A 17 -19.83 24.79 -2.29
N GLU A 18 -18.80 24.76 -1.44
CA GLU A 18 -17.51 24.11 -1.68
C GLU A 18 -17.21 23.18 -0.49
N PRO A 19 -17.72 21.94 -0.49
CA PRO A 19 -17.54 21.02 0.62
C PRO A 19 -16.06 20.62 0.75
N SER A 20 -15.55 20.63 1.98
CA SER A 20 -14.18 20.23 2.33
C SER A 20 -14.12 18.87 3.03
N CYS A 21 -15.27 18.27 3.35
CA CYS A 21 -15.41 16.99 4.03
C CYS A 21 -16.47 16.16 3.32
N HIS A 22 -16.18 14.87 3.13
CA HIS A 22 -17.06 13.94 2.43
C HIS A 22 -17.47 12.81 3.40
N TYR A 23 -18.66 12.25 3.18
CA TYR A 23 -19.05 11.03 3.90
C TYR A 23 -18.21 9.85 3.43
N ALA A 24 -17.59 9.14 4.37
CA ALA A 24 -16.91 7.89 4.08
C ALA A 24 -17.93 6.85 3.62
N ARG A 25 -17.59 6.13 2.54
CA ARG A 25 -18.36 4.99 2.01
C ARG A 25 -17.74 3.66 2.39
N GLU A 26 -16.41 3.62 2.45
CA GLU A 26 -15.62 2.47 2.84
C GLU A 26 -14.51 2.90 3.81
N SER A 27 -13.75 1.93 4.33
CA SER A 27 -12.57 2.19 5.15
C SER A 27 -11.34 1.59 4.49
N THR A 28 -10.32 2.41 4.32
CA THR A 28 -8.96 1.96 4.07
C THR A 28 -8.36 1.52 5.40
N VAL A 29 -7.83 0.29 5.44
CA VAL A 29 -7.11 -0.24 6.59
C VAL A 29 -5.71 -0.65 6.13
N ALA A 30 -4.69 -0.11 6.78
CA ALA A 30 -3.33 -0.64 6.64
C ALA A 30 -3.00 -1.47 7.88
N ALA A 31 -2.45 -2.65 7.65
CA ALA A 31 -2.00 -3.55 8.69
C ALA A 31 -0.59 -4.04 8.37
N ALA A 32 0.17 -4.34 9.43
CA ALA A 32 1.50 -4.89 9.33
C ALA A 32 1.56 -6.26 10.01
N GLY A 33 2.32 -7.19 9.45
CA GLY A 33 2.56 -8.52 10.01
C GLY A 33 4.00 -8.95 9.75
N ALA A 34 4.56 -9.75 10.66
CA ALA A 34 5.91 -10.27 10.50
C ALA A 34 5.94 -11.46 9.53
N PHE A 35 7.06 -11.67 8.85
CA PHE A 35 7.35 -12.95 8.20
C PHE A 35 7.88 -13.92 9.26
N GLY A 36 6.98 -14.71 9.85
CA GLY A 36 7.33 -15.66 10.90
C GLY A 36 6.21 -16.67 11.12
N GLN A 37 6.53 -17.78 11.80
CA GLN A 37 5.51 -18.73 12.29
C GLN A 37 4.73 -18.14 13.47
N ASP A 38 5.40 -17.34 14.29
CA ASP A 38 4.81 -16.62 15.43
C ASP A 38 4.71 -15.12 15.10
N GLY A 39 3.67 -14.45 15.60
CA GLY A 39 3.49 -13.01 15.39
C GLY A 39 3.11 -12.62 13.95
N TYR A 40 2.53 -13.55 13.19
CA TYR A 40 2.02 -13.32 11.83
C TYR A 40 0.68 -12.57 11.82
N GLU A 41 0.07 -12.38 12.99
CA GLU A 41 -1.22 -11.69 13.09
C GLU A 41 -1.10 -10.26 12.54
N PRO A 42 -1.94 -9.89 11.56
CA PRO A 42 -1.91 -8.53 11.03
C PRO A 42 -2.37 -7.56 12.12
N ILE A 43 -1.52 -6.61 12.47
CA ILE A 43 -1.80 -5.53 13.42
C ILE A 43 -2.21 -4.30 12.61
N PRO A 44 -3.46 -3.81 12.76
CA PRO A 44 -3.87 -2.56 12.13
C PRO A 44 -3.02 -1.39 12.64
N VAL A 45 -2.40 -0.66 11.72
CA VAL A 45 -1.58 0.54 12.03
C VAL A 45 -2.26 1.83 11.56
N MET A 46 -3.25 1.72 10.67
CA MET A 46 -4.04 2.84 10.18
C MET A 46 -5.45 2.39 9.82
N VAL A 47 -6.43 3.19 10.20
CA VAL A 47 -7.81 3.10 9.74
C VAL A 47 -8.24 4.49 9.29
N SER A 48 -8.67 4.61 8.03
CA SER A 48 -9.15 5.87 7.47
C SER A 48 -10.40 5.64 6.63
N GLY A 49 -11.43 6.45 6.85
CA GLY A 49 -12.61 6.45 5.99
C GLY A 49 -12.26 7.01 4.61
N THR A 50 -12.78 6.39 3.55
CA THR A 50 -12.60 6.84 2.17
C THR A 50 -13.94 7.05 1.50
N CYS A 51 -14.04 8.12 0.70
CA CYS A 51 -15.19 8.34 -0.17
C CYS A 51 -14.93 7.88 -1.62
N LYS A 52 -13.77 7.25 -1.87
CA LYS A 52 -13.27 6.74 -3.16
C LYS A 52 -12.97 7.82 -4.20
N SER A 53 -12.83 9.08 -3.78
CA SER A 53 -12.41 10.17 -4.68
C SER A 53 -10.89 10.33 -4.75
N GLU A 54 -10.17 9.66 -3.86
CA GLU A 54 -8.72 9.70 -3.76
C GLU A 54 -8.09 9.14 -5.04
N THR A 55 -7.12 9.87 -5.58
CA THR A 55 -6.36 9.45 -6.76
C THR A 55 -5.19 8.55 -6.35
N SER A 56 -4.56 7.88 -7.32
CA SER A 56 -3.31 7.15 -7.06
C SER A 56 -2.20 8.06 -6.53
N GLU A 57 -2.23 9.34 -6.84
CA GLU A 57 -1.27 10.32 -6.33
C GLU A 57 -1.51 10.63 -4.85
N ASP A 58 -2.76 10.89 -4.49
CA ASP A 58 -3.16 11.11 -3.09
C ASP A 58 -2.79 9.90 -2.22
N PHE A 59 -3.07 8.70 -2.72
CA PHE A 59 -2.75 7.47 -2.00
C PHE A 59 -1.25 7.19 -1.95
N SER A 60 -0.45 7.65 -2.92
CA SER A 60 1.01 7.51 -2.88
C SER A 60 1.60 8.22 -1.65
N SER A 61 1.04 9.37 -1.27
CA SER A 61 1.46 10.10 -0.07
C SER A 61 1.19 9.31 1.21
N ILE A 62 0.07 8.58 1.27
CA ILE A 62 -0.27 7.70 2.39
C ILE A 62 0.71 6.53 2.47
N VAL A 63 1.03 5.90 1.33
CA VAL A 63 1.99 4.78 1.27
C VAL A 63 3.38 5.24 1.74
N ARG A 64 3.85 6.41 1.25
CA ARG A 64 5.13 6.99 1.70
C ARG A 64 5.14 7.26 3.19
N LEU A 65 4.08 7.88 3.72
CA LEU A 65 3.94 8.13 5.15
C LEU A 65 4.03 6.83 5.97
N LEU A 66 3.32 5.78 5.56
CA LEU A 66 3.36 4.47 6.25
C LEU A 66 4.77 3.86 6.24
N ILE A 67 5.47 3.93 5.10
CA ILE A 67 6.85 3.44 4.98
C ILE A 67 7.78 4.25 5.89
N GLU A 68 7.69 5.57 5.88
CA GLU A 68 8.51 6.45 6.71
C GLU A 68 8.28 6.20 8.20
N GLN A 69 7.01 6.09 8.63
CA GLN A 69 6.66 5.79 10.02
C GLN A 69 7.15 4.38 10.42
N TRP A 70 7.05 3.40 9.54
CA TRP A 70 7.60 2.06 9.80
C TRP A 70 9.12 2.08 9.93
N LYS A 71 9.84 2.83 9.08
CA LYS A 71 11.29 2.96 9.19
C LYS A 71 11.71 3.61 10.52
N ALA A 72 10.92 4.55 11.02
CA ALA A 72 11.21 5.26 12.26
C ALA A 72 10.85 4.45 13.53
N HIS A 73 9.78 3.65 13.48
CA HIS A 73 9.16 3.10 14.68
C HIS A 73 8.84 1.59 14.60
N GLY A 74 9.00 0.98 13.43
CA GLY A 74 8.72 -0.42 13.19
C GLY A 74 9.72 -1.34 13.91
N PRO A 75 9.31 -2.56 14.28
CA PRO A 75 10.15 -3.51 15.01
C PRO A 75 11.26 -4.14 14.16
N GLY A 76 11.32 -3.84 12.86
CA GLY A 76 12.28 -4.44 11.94
C GLY A 76 12.15 -3.94 10.50
N PRO A 77 12.94 -4.49 9.57
CA PRO A 77 12.93 -4.10 8.17
C PRO A 77 11.55 -4.33 7.52
N LEU A 78 11.13 -3.38 6.68
CA LEU A 78 9.97 -3.53 5.82
C LEU A 78 10.42 -4.16 4.50
N TRP A 79 9.94 -5.36 4.20
CA TRP A 79 10.33 -6.08 2.97
C TRP A 79 9.31 -5.93 1.85
N ILE A 80 8.02 -5.97 2.20
CA ILE A 80 6.94 -6.08 1.24
C ILE A 80 5.79 -5.17 1.66
N VAL A 81 5.17 -4.52 0.68
CA VAL A 81 3.89 -3.86 0.86
C VAL A 81 2.90 -4.43 -0.16
N SER A 82 1.70 -4.76 0.32
CA SER A 82 0.63 -5.36 -0.46
C SER A 82 -0.64 -4.54 -0.36
N THR A 83 -1.44 -4.56 -1.42
CA THR A 83 -2.76 -3.93 -1.46
C THR A 83 -3.78 -4.91 -2.02
N ASP A 84 -5.05 -4.63 -1.75
CA ASP A 84 -6.09 -5.25 -2.56
C ASP A 84 -5.95 -4.80 -4.02
N GLY A 85 -6.63 -5.50 -4.92
CA GLY A 85 -6.46 -5.28 -6.35
C GLY A 85 -6.95 -3.92 -6.87
N ASP A 86 -7.42 -2.99 -6.04
CA ASP A 86 -7.96 -1.70 -6.49
C ASP A 86 -6.99 -0.94 -7.40
N ALA A 87 -7.54 -0.32 -8.46
CA ALA A 87 -6.72 0.35 -9.47
C ALA A 87 -6.00 1.58 -8.92
N THR A 88 -6.64 2.33 -8.02
CA THR A 88 -6.07 3.49 -7.35
C THR A 88 -4.87 3.08 -6.51
N PHE A 89 -5.03 2.04 -5.69
CA PHE A 89 -3.97 1.53 -4.83
C PHE A 89 -2.81 0.97 -5.66
N ARG A 90 -3.09 0.13 -6.66
CA ARG A 90 -2.05 -0.39 -7.56
C ARG A 90 -1.25 0.73 -8.25
N GLY A 91 -1.94 1.77 -8.74
CA GLY A 91 -1.28 2.93 -9.35
C GLY A 91 -0.37 3.66 -8.37
N ALA A 92 -0.78 3.78 -7.11
CA ALA A 92 0.02 4.39 -6.05
C ALA A 92 1.25 3.55 -5.70
N MET A 93 1.05 2.23 -5.54
CA MET A 93 2.13 1.28 -5.27
C MET A 93 3.19 1.29 -6.37
N PHE A 94 2.79 1.33 -7.64
CA PHE A 94 3.73 1.45 -8.75
C PHE A 94 4.55 2.74 -8.67
N ARG A 95 3.92 3.87 -8.34
CA ARG A 95 4.62 5.16 -8.18
C ARG A 95 5.62 5.18 -7.02
N VAL A 96 5.41 4.38 -5.98
CA VAL A 96 6.22 4.41 -4.75
C VAL A 96 7.26 3.28 -4.70
N LEU A 97 6.96 2.11 -5.26
CA LEU A 97 7.76 0.89 -5.10
C LEU A 97 8.32 0.33 -6.41
N MET A 98 8.24 1.08 -7.51
CA MET A 98 8.89 0.74 -8.78
C MET A 98 9.78 1.90 -9.27
N ASP A 99 10.28 2.73 -8.35
CA ASP A 99 11.03 3.94 -8.68
C ASP A 99 12.52 3.70 -8.94
N SER A 100 13.03 2.51 -8.60
CA SER A 100 14.45 2.18 -8.61
C SER A 100 14.67 0.75 -9.09
N GLU A 101 15.86 0.41 -9.58
CA GLU A 101 16.28 -1.00 -9.74
C GLU A 101 16.98 -1.50 -8.47
N PHE A 102 16.90 -2.80 -8.20
CA PHE A 102 17.69 -3.44 -7.15
C PHE A 102 19.19 -3.13 -7.30
N ARG A 103 19.88 -2.94 -6.18
CA ARG A 103 21.31 -2.65 -6.22
C ARG A 103 22.09 -3.89 -6.62
N LYS A 104 22.91 -3.78 -7.68
CA LYS A 104 23.72 -4.89 -8.21
C LYS A 104 24.67 -5.54 -7.20
N ALA A 105 25.04 -4.79 -6.15
CA ALA A 105 25.93 -5.28 -5.10
C ALA A 105 25.22 -6.18 -4.07
N GLU A 106 23.89 -6.18 -4.06
CA GLU A 106 23.11 -6.91 -3.07
C GLU A 106 22.84 -8.34 -3.50
N LEU A 107 22.78 -9.25 -2.52
CA LEU A 107 22.52 -10.66 -2.75
C LEU A 107 21.19 -10.87 -3.50
N LEU A 108 20.18 -10.07 -3.19
CA LEU A 108 18.86 -10.16 -3.80
C LEU A 108 18.90 -9.91 -5.31
N TYR A 109 19.69 -8.92 -5.78
CA TYR A 109 19.88 -8.71 -7.22
C TYR A 109 20.46 -9.95 -7.89
N SER A 110 21.51 -10.55 -7.32
CA SER A 110 22.17 -11.72 -7.92
C SER A 110 21.24 -12.93 -8.06
N LEU A 111 20.30 -13.10 -7.11
CA LEU A 111 19.31 -14.17 -7.14
C LEU A 111 18.22 -13.91 -8.16
N LEU A 112 17.73 -12.67 -8.23
CA LEU A 112 16.59 -12.29 -9.08
C LEU A 112 17.00 -12.02 -10.53
N SER A 113 18.21 -11.51 -10.78
CA SER A 113 18.68 -11.17 -12.13
C SER A 113 18.82 -12.39 -13.05
N ALA A 114 18.91 -13.58 -12.47
CA ALA A 114 18.93 -14.84 -13.23
C ALA A 114 17.56 -15.25 -13.77
N LEU A 115 16.47 -14.60 -13.31
CA LEU A 115 15.10 -14.91 -13.73
C LEU A 115 14.73 -14.02 -14.92
N GLU A 116 14.85 -14.58 -16.13
CA GLU A 116 14.53 -13.87 -17.36
C GLU A 116 13.06 -13.41 -17.36
N GLY A 117 12.82 -12.14 -17.72
CA GLY A 117 11.50 -11.53 -17.74
C GLY A 117 10.97 -11.05 -16.39
N LEU A 118 11.71 -11.26 -15.29
CA LEU A 118 11.36 -10.69 -13.99
C LEU A 118 11.64 -9.18 -13.99
N ASN A 119 10.65 -8.40 -13.54
CA ASN A 119 10.86 -6.98 -13.28
C ASN A 119 11.81 -6.82 -12.07
N LEU A 120 12.94 -6.14 -12.28
CA LEU A 120 13.95 -5.87 -11.24
C LEU A 120 13.76 -4.50 -10.59
N ASN A 121 12.67 -3.80 -10.88
CA ASN A 121 12.32 -2.57 -10.20
C ASN A 121 11.75 -2.85 -8.80
N CYS A 122 12.15 -2.01 -7.85
CA CYS A 122 11.72 -1.97 -6.46
C CYS A 122 11.73 -0.50 -5.97
N SER A 123 11.49 -0.27 -4.68
CA SER A 123 11.77 1.04 -4.09
C SER A 123 13.27 1.26 -3.89
N MET A 124 13.68 2.51 -3.67
CA MET A 124 15.05 2.87 -3.22
C MET A 124 15.55 2.07 -2.00
N ASP A 125 14.63 1.68 -1.12
CA ASP A 125 14.89 0.88 0.09
C ASP A 125 14.77 -0.63 -0.17
N GLU A 126 14.69 -1.06 -1.44
CA GLU A 126 14.52 -2.45 -1.86
C GLU A 126 13.22 -3.11 -1.35
N ILE A 127 12.22 -2.28 -1.06
CA ILE A 127 10.88 -2.73 -0.68
C ILE A 127 10.16 -3.19 -1.96
N VAL A 128 9.58 -4.39 -1.90
CA VAL A 128 8.92 -5.02 -3.03
C VAL A 128 7.42 -4.83 -2.98
N MET A 129 6.84 -4.44 -4.11
CA MET A 129 5.39 -4.48 -4.30
C MET A 129 4.93 -5.92 -4.52
N CYS A 130 4.02 -6.41 -3.67
CA CYS A 130 3.43 -7.74 -3.83
C CYS A 130 1.90 -7.62 -3.92
N PRO A 131 1.30 -7.63 -5.13
CA PRO A 131 -0.15 -7.67 -5.25
C PRO A 131 -0.69 -8.98 -4.68
N ASP A 132 -1.81 -8.93 -3.97
CA ASP A 132 -2.42 -10.14 -3.42
C ASP A 132 -2.75 -11.15 -4.56
N PRO A 133 -2.17 -12.37 -4.50
CA PRO A 133 -2.37 -13.39 -5.53
C PRO A 133 -3.84 -13.69 -5.82
N LYS A 134 -4.73 -13.59 -4.83
CA LYS A 134 -6.16 -13.85 -5.03
C LYS A 134 -6.79 -12.87 -6.02
N HIS A 135 -6.32 -11.62 -6.06
CA HIS A 135 -6.83 -10.59 -6.96
C HIS A 135 -6.20 -10.68 -8.35
N ILE A 136 -5.02 -11.28 -8.46
CA ILE A 136 -4.44 -11.68 -9.75
C ILE A 136 -5.26 -12.85 -10.30
N LEU A 137 -5.36 -13.96 -9.55
CA LEU A 137 -6.06 -15.17 -9.95
C LEU A 137 -7.55 -14.96 -10.28
N LYS A 138 -8.24 -14.05 -9.58
CA LYS A 138 -9.63 -13.69 -9.93
C LYS A 138 -9.73 -12.91 -11.25
N ARG A 139 -8.68 -12.17 -11.63
CA ARG A 139 -8.62 -11.38 -12.88
C ARG A 139 -8.07 -12.18 -14.05
N THR A 140 -7.26 -13.18 -13.77
CA THR A 140 -6.63 -14.02 -14.77
C THR A 140 -7.00 -15.47 -14.54
N GLU A 141 -7.78 -16.05 -15.45
CA GLU A 141 -7.82 -17.51 -15.59
C GLU A 141 -6.44 -18.11 -15.98
N VAL A 142 -5.40 -17.31 -16.26
CA VAL A 142 -4.00 -17.77 -16.38
C VAL A 142 -2.99 -16.66 -16.03
N LEU A 143 -2.18 -16.86 -14.98
CA LEU A 143 -0.71 -16.95 -15.01
C LEU A 143 -0.18 -16.85 -13.57
N ALA A 144 0.04 -18.00 -12.94
CA ALA A 144 0.84 -18.14 -11.74
C ALA A 144 2.18 -18.75 -12.17
N ILE A 145 3.28 -18.00 -12.08
CA ILE A 145 4.61 -18.60 -12.12
C ILE A 145 4.91 -19.06 -10.69
N VAL A 146 4.62 -20.33 -10.42
CA VAL A 146 5.12 -21.03 -9.23
C VAL A 146 6.46 -21.64 -9.63
N LEU A 147 7.57 -21.07 -9.16
CA LEU A 147 8.86 -21.75 -9.22
C LEU A 147 8.96 -22.64 -7.98
N TYR A 148 8.67 -23.93 -8.17
CA TYR A 148 9.03 -24.98 -7.22
C TYR A 148 10.46 -25.45 -7.53
N LYS A 149 11.30 -25.62 -6.52
CA LYS A 149 12.60 -26.26 -6.65
C LYS A 149 12.58 -27.59 -5.89
N GLY A 150 12.88 -28.68 -6.59
CA GLY A 150 13.35 -29.92 -5.97
C GLY A 150 14.81 -29.79 -5.56
#